data_AF-M5EQW5-F1
#
_entry.id   AF-M5EQW5-F1
#
_cell.length_a   1.000
_cell.length_b   1.000
_cell.length_c   1.000
_cell.angle_alpha   90.00
_cell.angle_beta   90.00
_cell.angle_gamma   90.00
#
_symmetry.space_group_name_H-M   'P 1'
#
loop_
_entity.id
_entity.type
_entity.pdbx_description
1 polymer ?
#
loop_
_entity_poly.entity_id
_entity_poly.type
_entity_poly.pdbx_seq_one_letter_code
_entity_poly.pdbx_strand_id
1 'polypeptide(L)'
;MSESYKNHAGILNKIDLGGGCADFTNLGTNNPKLFNKCGRQKTIKVVNWDKNGNPVATRWFHLEDGRERPVAFPGFQMAISEVREFEDKGDDDGSALISLTKQTHSGYVVWDIENRSPDRWNAISYSAFYGTRKFMDVTYALAPTERINFWGAFEDENPLMYLNWSRLDPY
;
A
#
# COMPACT_ATOMS: atom_id res chain seq x y z
N MET A 1 -0.51 -10.78 17.40
CA MET A 1 0.26 -10.01 16.40
C MET A 1 1.70 -10.52 16.45
N SER A 2 2.15 -11.26 15.44
CA SER A 2 3.43 -11.98 15.43
C SER A 2 4.62 -11.02 15.25
N GLU A 3 5.78 -11.38 15.79
CA GLU A 3 7.00 -10.54 15.83
C GLU A 3 7.62 -10.20 14.45
N SER A 4 7.09 -10.71 13.32
CA SER A 4 7.69 -10.49 12.00
C SER A 4 7.53 -9.05 11.47
N TYR A 5 6.62 -8.24 12.04
CA TYR A 5 6.39 -6.85 11.63
C TYR A 5 7.59 -5.92 11.84
N LYS A 6 8.42 -6.19 12.86
CA LYS A 6 9.47 -5.24 13.28
C LYS A 6 10.67 -5.16 12.33
N ASN A 7 10.85 -6.15 11.44
CA ASN A 7 12.07 -6.27 10.64
C ASN A 7 11.90 -5.91 9.15
N HIS A 8 10.74 -5.43 8.72
CA HIS A 8 10.49 -5.08 7.31
C HIS A 8 10.42 -3.56 7.07
N ALA A 9 10.54 -2.74 8.12
CA ALA A 9 10.71 -1.30 7.97
C ALA A 9 12.17 -1.00 7.62
N GLY A 10 12.48 -1.08 6.33
CA GLY A 10 13.77 -0.66 5.80
C GLY A 10 14.12 0.77 6.19
N ILE A 11 15.37 1.01 6.57
CA ILE A 11 15.94 2.36 6.62
C ILE A 11 15.94 2.88 5.18
N LEU A 12 15.03 3.79 4.90
CA LEU A 12 14.88 4.45 3.60
C LEU A 12 16.14 5.23 3.24
N ASN A 13 16.98 4.62 2.42
CA ASN A 13 18.01 5.34 1.69
C ASN A 13 17.38 5.95 0.45
N LYS A 14 17.07 7.25 0.51
CA LYS A 14 16.57 8.02 -0.64
C LYS A 14 17.58 7.92 -1.78
N ILE A 15 17.19 7.29 -2.89
CA ILE A 15 17.87 7.43 -4.17
C ILE A 15 16.94 8.27 -5.06
N ASP A 16 17.30 9.53 -5.25
CA ASP A 16 16.56 10.42 -6.16
C ASP A 16 17.14 10.25 -7.56
N LEU A 17 16.44 9.51 -8.41
CA LEU A 17 16.85 9.25 -9.80
C LEU A 17 16.27 10.27 -10.79
N GLY A 18 15.65 11.36 -10.31
CA GLY A 18 15.15 12.45 -11.17
C GLY A 18 13.73 12.93 -10.85
N GLY A 19 13.26 12.84 -9.61
CA GLY A 19 11.86 13.07 -9.23
C GLY A 19 11.58 14.33 -8.42
N GLY A 20 12.36 15.40 -8.58
CA GLY A 20 12.55 16.48 -7.58
C GLY A 20 11.32 17.17 -6.96
N CYS A 21 10.10 16.98 -7.49
CA CYS A 21 8.87 17.51 -6.92
C CYS A 21 7.98 16.48 -6.18
N ALA A 22 8.39 15.21 -6.12
CA ALA A 22 7.85 14.23 -5.17
C ALA A 22 8.93 13.86 -4.16
N ASP A 23 8.55 13.56 -2.92
CA ASP A 23 9.51 13.20 -1.89
C ASP A 23 8.96 12.15 -0.93
N PHE A 24 9.84 11.51 -0.19
CA PHE A 24 9.42 10.74 0.96
C PHE A 24 9.42 11.61 2.21
N THR A 25 8.39 11.47 3.04
CA THR A 25 8.31 12.07 4.36
C THR A 25 8.22 10.96 5.42
N ASN A 26 8.43 11.33 6.69
CA ASN A 26 8.35 10.41 7.82
C ASN A 26 9.32 9.21 7.72
N LEU A 27 10.50 9.44 7.15
CA LEU A 27 11.60 8.46 7.04
C LEU A 27 12.11 8.04 8.42
N GLY A 28 12.64 6.81 8.54
CA GLY A 28 13.14 6.28 9.81
C GLY A 28 12.05 5.88 10.80
N THR A 29 10.78 5.95 10.39
CA THR A 29 9.62 5.44 11.14
C THR A 29 9.07 4.17 10.50
N ASN A 30 8.12 3.52 11.18
CA ASN A 30 7.35 2.40 10.62
C ASN A 30 6.21 2.84 9.67
N ASN A 31 6.08 4.14 9.39
CA ASN A 31 5.04 4.69 8.53
C ASN A 31 5.60 5.75 7.57
N PRO A 32 6.57 5.40 6.71
CA PRO A 32 7.05 6.34 5.71
C PRO A 32 5.91 6.71 4.75
N LYS A 33 5.98 7.92 4.22
CA LYS A 33 4.95 8.44 3.32
C LYS A 33 5.57 9.00 2.07
N LEU A 34 4.81 8.99 0.99
CA LEU A 34 5.09 9.66 -0.26
C LEU A 34 4.33 10.98 -0.29
N PHE A 35 4.98 12.06 -0.65
CA PHE A 35 4.43 13.41 -0.70
C PHE A 35 4.60 14.01 -2.10
N ASN A 36 3.52 14.59 -2.64
CA ASN A 36 3.55 15.32 -3.91
C ASN A 36 3.58 16.84 -3.65
N LYS A 37 4.66 17.52 -4.04
CA LYS A 37 4.83 18.98 -3.99
C LYS A 37 4.96 19.59 -5.40
N CYS A 38 4.43 18.92 -6.42
CA CYS A 38 4.60 19.31 -7.82
C CYS A 38 3.66 20.45 -8.29
N GLY A 39 2.79 20.99 -7.43
CA GLY A 39 1.82 22.03 -7.80
C GLY A 39 0.64 21.50 -8.63
N ARG A 40 0.55 20.18 -8.82
CA ARG A 40 -0.49 19.47 -9.59
C ARG A 40 -0.42 17.97 -9.31
N GLN A 41 -1.48 17.25 -9.67
CA GLN A 41 -1.53 15.79 -9.58
C GLN A 41 -0.44 15.10 -10.42
N LYS A 42 0.11 14.00 -9.89
CA LYS A 42 1.21 13.24 -10.53
C LYS A 42 1.04 11.74 -10.36
N THR A 43 1.62 11.01 -11.31
CA THR A 43 1.86 9.57 -11.22
C THR A 43 3.33 9.36 -10.81
N ILE A 44 3.57 8.77 -9.65
CA ILE A 44 4.91 8.62 -9.05
C ILE A 44 5.25 7.14 -8.95
N LYS A 45 6.37 6.73 -9.56
CA LYS A 45 6.89 5.37 -9.47
C LYS A 45 7.84 5.25 -8.28
N VAL A 46 7.54 4.32 -7.40
CA VAL A 46 8.45 3.90 -6.34
C VAL A 46 8.90 2.48 -6.61
N VAL A 47 10.21 2.27 -6.57
CA VAL A 47 10.85 0.95 -6.66
C VAL A 47 11.46 0.64 -5.32
N ASN A 48 11.41 -0.63 -4.90
CA ASN A 48 12.05 -1.08 -3.67
C ASN A 48 12.89 -2.33 -3.89
N TRP A 49 13.92 -2.46 -3.04
CA TRP A 49 14.87 -3.56 -3.04
C TRP A 49 14.99 -4.19 -1.65
N ASP A 50 15.38 -5.46 -1.62
CA ASP A 50 15.73 -6.17 -0.39
C ASP A 50 17.08 -5.68 0.19
N LYS A 51 17.51 -6.25 1.31
CA LYS A 51 18.80 -5.91 1.94
C LYS A 51 20.03 -6.23 1.08
N ASN A 52 19.88 -7.08 0.07
CA ASN A 52 20.94 -7.51 -0.83
C ASN A 52 20.96 -6.69 -2.13
N GLY A 53 20.04 -5.73 -2.29
CA GLY A 53 19.93 -4.92 -3.51
C GLY A 53 19.15 -5.60 -4.64
N ASN A 54 18.38 -6.67 -4.36
CA ASN A 54 17.50 -7.28 -5.35
C ASN A 54 16.17 -6.54 -5.43
N PRO A 55 15.62 -6.25 -6.63
CA PRO A 55 14.33 -5.60 -6.76
C PRO A 55 13.23 -6.50 -6.18
N VAL A 56 12.37 -5.93 -5.34
CA VAL A 56 11.31 -6.65 -4.63
C VAL A 56 9.95 -6.29 -5.19
N ALA A 57 9.68 -5.00 -5.39
CA ALA A 57 8.46 -4.53 -6.01
C ALA A 57 8.66 -3.16 -6.69
N THR A 58 7.66 -2.79 -7.47
CA THR A 58 7.51 -1.49 -8.09
C THR A 58 6.06 -1.10 -7.92
N ARG A 59 5.78 0.16 -7.58
CA ARG A 59 4.41 0.67 -7.54
C ARG A 59 4.30 2.06 -8.11
N TRP A 60 3.13 2.31 -8.66
CA TRP A 60 2.70 3.60 -9.10
C TRP A 60 1.77 4.20 -8.06
N PHE A 61 1.98 5.48 -7.77
CA PHE A 61 1.16 6.24 -6.84
C PHE A 61 0.61 7.46 -7.56
N HIS A 62 -0.70 7.56 -7.63
CA HIS A 62 -1.39 8.74 -8.10
C HIS A 62 -1.69 9.65 -6.90
N LEU A 63 -1.01 10.80 -6.83
CA LEU A 63 -1.14 11.76 -5.74
C LEU A 63 -1.58 13.11 -6.29
N GLU A 64 -2.63 13.66 -5.68
CA GLU A 64 -2.98 15.08 -5.82
C GLU A 64 -1.87 15.97 -5.27
N ASP A 65 -1.89 17.24 -5.66
CA ASP A 65 -0.96 18.23 -5.12
C ASP A 65 -1.12 18.39 -3.60
N GLY A 66 0.00 18.53 -2.89
CA GLY A 66 0.03 18.71 -1.45
C GLY A 66 -0.45 17.51 -0.61
N ARG A 67 -0.66 16.34 -1.22
CA ARG A 67 -1.08 15.13 -0.50
C ARG A 67 0.09 14.25 -0.10
N GLU A 68 -0.05 13.64 1.08
CA GLU A 68 0.77 12.54 1.54
C GLU A 68 0.02 11.22 1.42
N ARG A 69 0.75 10.13 1.14
CA ARG A 69 0.23 8.77 1.13
C ARG A 69 1.19 7.82 1.84
N PRO A 70 0.74 7.03 2.83
CA PRO A 70 1.56 5.97 3.41
C PRO A 70 2.10 5.01 2.35
N VAL A 71 3.36 4.61 2.51
CA VAL A 71 4.03 3.62 1.66
C VAL A 71 4.56 2.50 2.53
N ALA A 72 4.18 1.26 2.22
CA ALA A 72 4.78 0.08 2.83
C ALA A 72 5.30 -0.86 1.75
N PHE A 73 6.57 -1.21 1.84
CA PHE A 73 7.23 -2.12 0.91
C PHE A 73 7.96 -3.20 1.71
N PRO A 74 8.00 -4.46 1.22
CA PRO A 74 8.66 -5.55 1.93
C PRO A 74 10.20 -5.52 1.79
N GLY A 75 10.78 -4.33 1.56
CA GLY A 75 12.20 -4.15 1.26
C GLY A 75 12.91 -3.18 2.21
N PHE A 76 14.24 -3.25 2.20
CA PHE A 76 15.09 -2.39 3.04
C PHE A 76 15.37 -1.02 2.41
N GLN A 77 15.27 -0.90 1.08
CA GLN A 77 15.62 0.30 0.34
C GLN A 77 14.50 0.68 -0.63
N MET A 78 14.22 1.98 -0.82
CA MET A 78 13.25 2.47 -1.80
C MET A 78 13.75 3.72 -2.52
N ALA A 79 13.31 3.92 -3.75
CA ALA A 79 13.63 5.07 -4.56
C ALA A 79 12.38 5.56 -5.31
N ILE A 80 12.23 6.88 -5.43
CA ILE A 80 11.35 7.45 -6.45
C ILE A 80 12.15 7.33 -7.75
N SER A 81 11.83 6.33 -8.56
CA SER A 81 12.52 6.13 -9.82
C SER A 81 12.00 7.04 -10.92
N GLU A 82 10.78 7.58 -10.75
CA GLU A 82 10.11 8.34 -11.79
C GLU A 82 8.93 9.17 -11.26
N VAL A 83 8.76 10.39 -11.79
CA VAL A 83 7.59 11.25 -11.58
C VAL A 83 7.10 11.72 -12.95
N ARG A 84 5.87 11.37 -13.31
CA ARG A 84 5.24 11.72 -14.60
C ARG A 84 4.01 12.57 -14.40
N GLU A 85 3.55 13.22 -15.48
CA GLU A 85 2.19 13.72 -15.52
C GLU A 85 1.20 12.62 -15.13
N PHE A 86 0.05 13.04 -14.59
CA PHE A 86 -1.01 12.10 -14.32
C PHE A 86 -1.38 11.40 -15.62
N GLU A 87 -1.05 10.11 -15.68
CA GLU A 87 -1.30 9.21 -16.78
C GLU A 87 -1.99 8.01 -16.14
N ASP A 88 -3.23 7.78 -16.57
CA ASP A 88 -4.00 6.60 -16.20
C ASP A 88 -3.41 5.41 -16.95
N LYS A 89 -2.37 4.80 -16.37
CA LYS A 89 -1.53 3.84 -17.10
C LYS A 89 -2.13 2.45 -17.21
N GLY A 90 -3.13 2.08 -16.41
CA GLY A 90 -3.67 0.72 -16.41
C GLY A 90 -2.62 -0.39 -16.25
N ASP A 91 -1.38 -0.04 -15.88
CA ASP A 91 -0.27 -0.98 -15.73
C ASP A 91 -0.42 -1.70 -14.38
N ASP A 92 -0.35 -3.04 -14.43
CA ASP A 92 -0.45 -4.02 -13.34
C ASP A 92 -0.05 -3.45 -11.96
N ASP A 93 -1.05 -2.96 -11.21
CA ASP A 93 -0.91 -2.53 -9.82
C ASP A 93 -0.95 -3.70 -8.84
N GLY A 94 -0.94 -4.93 -9.37
CA GLY A 94 -1.05 -6.18 -8.63
C GLY A 94 -2.46 -6.47 -8.12
N SER A 95 -3.44 -5.60 -8.34
CA SER A 95 -4.82 -5.78 -7.84
C SER A 95 -5.48 -7.03 -8.40
N ALA A 96 -5.20 -7.39 -9.66
CA ALA A 96 -5.67 -8.61 -10.30
C ALA A 96 -5.17 -9.89 -9.61
N LEU A 97 -4.06 -9.79 -8.88
CA LEU A 97 -3.48 -10.89 -8.11
C LEU A 97 -3.95 -10.90 -6.65
N ILE A 98 -4.78 -9.93 -6.23
CA ILE A 98 -5.33 -9.86 -4.88
C ILE A 98 -6.76 -10.38 -4.86
N SER A 99 -7.03 -11.28 -3.92
CA SER A 99 -8.37 -11.76 -3.62
C SER A 99 -8.78 -11.30 -2.23
N LEU A 100 -9.90 -10.57 -2.16
CA LEU A 100 -10.51 -10.16 -0.91
C LEU A 100 -11.79 -11.00 -0.68
N THR A 101 -11.95 -11.56 0.51
CA THR A 101 -13.14 -12.34 0.87
C THR A 101 -13.70 -11.85 2.20
N LYS A 102 -14.98 -11.46 2.20
CA LYS A 102 -15.72 -11.16 3.42
C LYS A 102 -16.36 -12.44 3.96
N GLN A 103 -16.19 -12.70 5.24
CA GLN A 103 -16.81 -13.80 5.96
C GLN A 103 -17.53 -13.28 7.20
N THR A 104 -18.58 -13.98 7.61
CA THR A 104 -19.30 -13.70 8.85
C THR A 104 -19.35 -14.98 9.68
N HIS A 105 -18.85 -14.91 10.91
CA HIS A 105 -18.82 -16.02 11.86
C HIS A 105 -19.44 -15.56 13.18
N SER A 106 -20.60 -16.12 13.53
CA SER A 106 -21.26 -15.85 14.82
C SER A 106 -21.43 -14.35 15.16
N GLY A 107 -21.83 -13.54 14.17
CA GLY A 107 -22.00 -12.09 14.34
C GLY A 107 -20.70 -11.28 14.28
N TYR A 108 -19.56 -11.91 14.01
CA TYR A 108 -18.28 -11.23 13.74
C TYR A 108 -17.98 -11.26 12.24
N VAL A 109 -17.76 -10.09 11.66
CA VAL A 109 -17.44 -9.90 10.25
C VAL A 109 -15.93 -9.79 10.09
N VAL A 110 -15.36 -10.55 9.16
CA VAL A 110 -13.93 -10.56 8.87
C VAL A 110 -13.68 -10.44 7.37
N TRP A 111 -12.65 -9.70 7.02
CA TRP A 111 -12.07 -9.66 5.69
C TRP A 111 -10.77 -10.44 5.67
N ASP A 112 -10.74 -11.49 4.87
CA ASP A 112 -9.52 -12.18 4.49
C ASP A 112 -8.98 -11.57 3.20
N ILE A 113 -7.66 -11.49 3.11
CA ILE A 113 -6.99 -11.12 1.87
C ILE A 113 -5.91 -12.13 1.52
N GLU A 114 -5.80 -12.42 0.23
CA GLU A 114 -4.86 -13.37 -0.35
C GLU A 114 -4.13 -12.72 -1.51
N ASN A 115 -2.81 -12.90 -1.55
CA ASN A 115 -2.01 -12.64 -2.74
C ASN A 115 -1.87 -13.92 -3.56
N ARG A 116 -2.58 -14.01 -4.69
CA ARG A 116 -2.56 -15.15 -5.61
C ARG A 116 -1.32 -15.19 -6.51
N SER A 117 -0.45 -14.19 -6.42
CA SER A 117 0.83 -14.23 -7.12
C SER A 117 1.73 -15.34 -6.56
N PRO A 118 2.31 -16.21 -7.40
CA PRO A 118 3.21 -17.26 -6.93
C PRO A 118 4.62 -16.76 -6.58
N ASP A 119 5.01 -15.59 -7.07
CA ASP A 119 6.40 -15.12 -7.02
C ASP A 119 6.55 -13.63 -6.67
N ARG A 120 5.47 -12.85 -6.64
CA ARG A 120 5.53 -11.39 -6.36
C ARG A 120 4.91 -11.03 -5.02
N TRP A 121 5.58 -10.14 -4.31
CA TRP A 121 4.96 -9.43 -3.20
C TRP A 121 4.02 -8.36 -3.72
N ASN A 122 2.83 -8.27 -3.14
CA ASN A 122 1.88 -7.20 -3.37
C ASN A 122 1.76 -6.35 -2.11
N ALA A 123 1.40 -5.08 -2.21
CA ALA A 123 0.89 -4.42 -1.03
C ALA A 123 -0.40 -3.71 -1.30
N ILE A 124 -1.06 -3.51 -0.18
CA ILE A 124 -2.43 -3.09 -0.08
C ILE A 124 -2.49 -2.03 0.98
N SER A 125 -3.38 -1.08 0.77
CA SER A 125 -3.77 -0.12 1.78
C SER A 125 -5.29 -0.15 1.89
N TYR A 126 -5.81 0.04 3.10
CA TYR A 126 -7.24 0.14 3.31
C TYR A 126 -7.56 1.11 4.44
N SER A 127 -8.81 1.57 4.42
CA SER A 127 -9.43 2.30 5.52
C SER A 127 -10.57 1.45 6.08
N ALA A 128 -10.57 1.26 7.39
CA ALA A 128 -11.63 0.55 8.11
C ALA A 128 -12.50 1.51 8.91
N PHE A 129 -13.78 1.18 9.02
CA PHE A 129 -14.82 2.04 9.59
C PHE A 129 -15.77 1.25 10.49
N TYR A 130 -16.30 1.94 11.50
CA TYR A 130 -17.50 1.52 12.24
C TYR A 130 -18.64 2.46 11.85
N GLY A 131 -19.60 1.97 11.08
CA GLY A 131 -20.59 2.80 10.41
C GLY A 131 -19.91 3.90 9.56
N THR A 132 -20.17 5.16 9.86
CA THR A 132 -19.57 6.31 9.16
C THR A 132 -18.25 6.79 9.76
N ARG A 133 -17.83 6.26 10.92
CA ARG A 133 -16.63 6.70 11.62
C ARG A 133 -15.42 5.89 11.16
N LYS A 134 -14.42 6.57 10.59
CA LYS A 134 -13.13 5.95 10.27
C LYS A 134 -12.41 5.51 11.54
N PHE A 135 -12.01 4.25 11.60
CA PHE A 135 -11.29 3.66 12.72
C PHE A 135 -9.78 3.67 12.49
N MET A 136 -9.32 3.22 11.32
CA MET A 136 -7.90 3.15 11.00
C MET A 136 -7.63 3.21 9.50
N ASP A 137 -6.41 3.62 9.19
CA ASP A 137 -5.78 3.42 7.90
C ASP A 137 -4.62 2.43 8.11
N VAL A 138 -4.56 1.42 7.27
CA VAL A 138 -3.53 0.37 7.36
C VAL A 138 -2.92 0.17 5.98
N THR A 139 -1.62 -0.11 5.98
CA THR A 139 -0.88 -0.53 4.79
C THR A 139 -0.13 -1.81 5.12
N TYR A 140 -0.18 -2.78 4.23
CA TYR A 140 0.36 -4.12 4.45
C TYR A 140 0.97 -4.67 3.17
N ALA A 141 2.14 -5.29 3.24
CA ALA A 141 2.76 -6.01 2.12
C ALA A 141 2.51 -7.51 2.27
N LEU A 142 1.73 -8.09 1.36
CA LEU A 142 1.43 -9.51 1.25
C LEU A 142 2.52 -10.26 0.48
N ALA A 143 3.06 -11.30 1.08
CA ALA A 143 4.01 -12.20 0.44
C ALA A 143 3.35 -13.00 -0.70
N PRO A 144 4.12 -13.58 -1.63
CA PRO A 144 3.59 -14.49 -2.63
C PRO A 144 2.78 -15.61 -1.95
N THR A 145 1.59 -15.92 -2.47
CA THR A 145 0.66 -16.94 -1.94
C THR A 145 0.17 -16.72 -0.51
N GLU A 146 0.52 -15.59 0.12
CA GLU A 146 0.15 -15.31 1.50
C GLU A 146 -1.34 -15.00 1.62
N ARG A 147 -1.98 -15.59 2.63
CA ARG A 147 -3.35 -15.29 3.06
C ARG A 147 -3.36 -14.91 4.52
N ILE A 148 -3.99 -13.78 4.84
CA ILE A 148 -4.13 -13.29 6.20
C ILE A 148 -5.57 -12.90 6.51
N ASN A 149 -5.94 -13.04 7.79
CA ASN A 149 -7.06 -12.30 8.35
C ASN A 149 -6.65 -10.83 8.45
N PHE A 150 -7.29 -10.00 7.66
CA PHE A 150 -6.82 -8.66 7.38
C PHE A 150 -7.40 -7.64 8.36
N TRP A 151 -8.72 -7.69 8.56
CA TRP A 151 -9.45 -6.89 9.55
C TRP A 151 -10.82 -7.51 9.85
N GLY A 152 -11.41 -7.17 10.99
CA GLY A 152 -12.76 -7.60 11.34
C GLY A 152 -13.30 -6.86 12.56
N ALA A 153 -14.60 -7.03 12.79
CA ALA A 153 -15.36 -6.37 13.84
C ALA A 153 -16.74 -7.02 14.03
N PHE A 154 -17.44 -6.69 15.12
CA PHE A 154 -18.80 -7.20 15.31
C PHE A 154 -19.77 -6.55 14.33
N GLU A 155 -20.77 -7.31 13.88
CA GLU A 155 -21.73 -6.90 12.84
C GLU A 155 -22.58 -5.69 13.26
N ASP A 156 -22.90 -5.58 14.56
CA ASP A 156 -23.64 -4.46 15.15
C ASP A 156 -22.87 -3.13 15.11
N GLU A 157 -21.54 -3.18 14.99
CA GLU A 157 -20.70 -2.00 14.76
C GLU A 157 -20.75 -1.49 13.31
N ASN A 158 -21.53 -2.15 12.43
CA ASN A 158 -21.65 -1.88 11.00
C ASN A 158 -20.28 -1.73 10.32
N PRO A 159 -19.43 -2.77 10.34
CA PRO A 159 -18.06 -2.63 9.88
C PRO A 159 -18.00 -2.52 8.36
N LEU A 160 -17.22 -1.56 7.89
CA LEU A 160 -16.97 -1.30 6.47
C LEU A 160 -15.48 -1.17 6.22
N MET A 161 -15.04 -1.66 5.06
CA MET A 161 -13.67 -1.53 4.60
C MET A 161 -13.65 -1.00 3.17
N TYR A 162 -12.77 -0.05 2.93
CA TYR A 162 -12.47 0.45 1.58
C TYR A 162 -11.01 0.16 1.28
N LEU A 163 -10.76 -0.62 0.22
CA LEU A 163 -9.41 -0.77 -0.29
C LEU A 163 -8.99 0.56 -0.91
N ASN A 164 -7.89 1.09 -0.41
CA ASN A 164 -7.25 2.29 -0.93
C ASN A 164 -6.33 1.86 -2.07
N TRP A 165 -6.89 1.23 -3.11
CA TRP A 165 -6.25 1.19 -4.42
C TRP A 165 -6.30 2.59 -5.00
N SER A 166 -5.26 3.01 -5.71
CA SER A 166 -5.24 4.32 -6.35
C SER A 166 -6.27 4.33 -7.47
N ARG A 167 -7.52 4.65 -7.12
CA ARG A 167 -8.69 4.68 -7.99
C ARG A 167 -9.11 3.29 -8.47
N LEU A 168 -10.40 3.01 -8.28
CA LEU A 168 -11.11 2.00 -9.05
C LEU A 168 -10.77 2.19 -10.53
N ASP A 169 -10.37 1.11 -11.20
CA ASP A 169 -10.84 0.86 -12.56
C ASP A 169 -12.37 0.94 -12.48
N PRO A 170 -13.01 1.98 -13.05
CA PRO A 170 -14.46 2.05 -13.05
C PRO A 170 -14.96 0.93 -13.96
N TYR A 171 -15.75 0.00 -13.42
CA TYR A 171 -16.86 -0.52 -14.21
C TYR A 171 -18.01 0.48 -14.14
#